data_AF-A0A9D0HQE6-F1
#
_entry.id   AF-A0A9D0HQE6-F1
#
_cell.length_a   1.000
_cell.length_b   1.000
_cell.length_c   1.000
_cell.angle_alpha   90.00
_cell.angle_beta   90.00
_cell.angle_gamma   90.00
#
_symmetry.space_group_name_H-M   'P 1'
#
loop_
_entity.id
_entity.type
_entity.pdbx_description
1 polymer ?
#
loop_
_entity_poly.entity_id
_entity_poly.type
_entity_poly.pdbx_seq_one_letter_code
_entity_poly.pdbx_strand_id
1 'polypeptide(L)'
;MFNIKNYKTDNIKNDILSGLVVAVALVPEAIAFSFIVGVNPIVGLYTAFILGLITSLFGGKPGMISGATGSVAVVLVGLAIESSAYLKAHGATGDDLALGVLSFIALSAILAGIIQMLFGFLKFGKFIRLVPLPAIYGFVNGLAIVIAMAQFKFFAGEGWQMYAIVIAAMAIMYFLPKITKAIPAGLVAIVVLTLLVYFLQLETKNIGDLANLSQYKGQLPQFSIPDTLFSLEALKMTLPYAVIAALVGLIESLLTLAVLDEISGTRGSGNKECVALGLGNFTCGFFGAMPGCAMIGQSIINYTSGGLGRLSSFTAAVGLMILVAFLTDTLQLIPIGVLVGIMFMVSIGTF
;
A
#
# COMPACT_ATOMS: atom_id res chain seq x y z
N MET A 1 -17.11 13.25 -22.25
CA MET A 1 -16.08 14.17 -21.75
C MET A 1 -16.67 14.86 -20.53
N PHE A 2 -16.25 14.49 -19.32
CA PHE A 2 -16.92 14.93 -18.08
C PHE A 2 -16.72 16.44 -17.88
N ASN A 3 -17.82 17.18 -17.78
CA ASN A 3 -17.84 18.65 -17.72
C ASN A 3 -17.69 19.12 -16.27
N ILE A 4 -16.51 19.69 -15.97
CA ILE A 4 -16.00 20.01 -14.61
C ILE A 4 -16.54 21.35 -14.05
N LYS A 5 -17.41 22.07 -14.78
CA LYS A 5 -17.73 23.47 -14.45
C LYS A 5 -18.82 23.73 -13.40
N ASN A 6 -19.57 22.74 -12.92
CA ASN A 6 -20.68 22.93 -11.96
C ASN A 6 -20.47 22.19 -10.63
N TYR A 7 -19.32 22.38 -9.98
CA TYR A 7 -18.99 21.71 -8.72
C TYR A 7 -19.34 22.57 -7.49
N LYS A 8 -20.46 22.29 -6.82
CA LYS A 8 -20.77 22.76 -5.45
C LYS A 8 -21.52 21.70 -4.63
N THR A 9 -20.99 21.48 -3.42
CA THR A 9 -21.57 20.89 -2.18
C THR A 9 -22.19 19.49 -2.12
N ASP A 10 -22.79 18.90 -3.16
CA ASP A 10 -23.59 17.66 -3.01
C ASP A 10 -23.08 16.41 -3.76
N ASN A 11 -21.78 16.12 -3.68
CA ASN A 11 -21.19 15.00 -4.44
C ASN A 11 -21.04 13.68 -3.68
N ILE A 12 -21.93 13.40 -2.72
CA ILE A 12 -21.94 12.17 -1.91
C ILE A 12 -21.89 10.92 -2.80
N LYS A 13 -22.68 10.91 -3.88
CA LYS A 13 -22.71 9.78 -4.82
C LYS A 13 -21.35 9.54 -5.48
N ASN A 14 -20.68 10.58 -5.99
CA ASN A 14 -19.41 10.38 -6.65
C ASN A 14 -18.30 10.08 -5.64
N ASP A 15 -18.32 10.69 -4.46
CA ASP A 15 -17.38 10.37 -3.39
C ASP A 15 -17.50 8.88 -3.00
N ILE A 16 -18.73 8.37 -2.79
CA ILE A 16 -18.94 6.97 -2.47
C ILE A 16 -18.50 6.06 -3.63
N LEU A 17 -18.94 6.34 -4.86
CA LEU A 17 -18.62 5.51 -6.02
C LEU A 17 -17.11 5.50 -6.31
N SER A 18 -16.48 6.66 -6.28
CA SER A 18 -15.04 6.82 -6.48
C SER A 18 -14.25 6.12 -5.39
N GLY A 19 -14.65 6.30 -4.12
CA GLY A 19 -14.08 5.60 -2.98
C GLY A 19 -14.16 4.08 -3.13
N LEU A 20 -15.30 3.54 -3.59
CA LEU A 20 -15.46 2.10 -3.84
C LEU A 20 -14.57 1.60 -4.99
N VAL A 21 -14.43 2.37 -6.07
CA VAL A 21 -13.51 2.03 -7.17
C VAL A 21 -12.08 1.93 -6.65
N VAL A 22 -11.66 2.88 -5.84
CA VAL A 22 -10.32 2.88 -5.21
C VAL A 22 -10.18 1.74 -4.22
N ALA A 23 -11.18 1.49 -3.37
CA ALA A 23 -11.16 0.37 -2.41
C ALA A 23 -10.82 -0.96 -3.09
N VAL A 24 -11.47 -1.22 -4.23
CA VAL A 24 -11.23 -2.43 -5.00
C VAL A 24 -9.84 -2.43 -5.65
N ALA A 25 -9.37 -1.28 -6.13
CA ALA A 25 -8.03 -1.14 -6.70
C ALA A 25 -6.91 -1.31 -5.66
N LEU A 26 -7.16 -0.96 -4.40
CA LEU A 26 -6.18 -1.04 -3.30
C LEU A 26 -5.86 -2.48 -2.86
N VAL A 27 -6.82 -3.40 -2.96
CA VAL A 27 -6.66 -4.80 -2.50
C VAL A 27 -5.42 -5.47 -3.09
N PRO A 28 -5.23 -5.55 -4.43
CA PRO A 28 -4.05 -6.19 -5.00
C PRO A 28 -2.73 -5.52 -4.62
N GLU A 29 -2.71 -4.20 -4.61
CA GLU A 29 -1.50 -3.43 -4.29
C GLU A 29 -1.05 -3.71 -2.85
N ALA A 30 -1.98 -3.63 -1.89
CA ALA A 30 -1.71 -3.90 -0.49
C ALA A 30 -1.17 -5.33 -0.25
N ILE A 31 -1.80 -6.33 -0.87
CA ILE A 31 -1.37 -7.73 -0.81
C ILE A 31 0.03 -7.90 -1.39
N ALA A 32 0.27 -7.34 -2.58
CA ALA A 32 1.53 -7.50 -3.28
C ALA A 32 2.69 -6.80 -2.54
N PHE A 33 2.45 -5.61 -1.99
CA PHE A 33 3.47 -4.90 -1.20
C PHE A 33 3.83 -5.66 0.08
N SER A 34 2.86 -6.31 0.76
CA SER A 34 3.17 -7.20 1.89
C SER A 34 4.06 -8.38 1.50
N PHE A 35 3.82 -8.99 0.33
CA PHE A 35 4.67 -10.08 -0.18
C PHE A 35 6.08 -9.66 -0.56
N ILE A 36 6.26 -8.40 -0.97
CA ILE A 36 7.59 -7.83 -1.20
C ILE A 36 8.34 -7.73 0.12
N VAL A 37 7.72 -7.19 1.17
CA VAL A 37 8.31 -7.10 2.52
C VAL A 37 8.54 -8.48 3.15
N GLY A 38 7.76 -9.49 2.74
CA GLY A 38 7.83 -10.84 3.29
C GLY A 38 6.96 -11.02 4.54
N VAL A 39 5.89 -10.23 4.67
CA VAL A 39 4.90 -10.35 5.76
C VAL A 39 3.55 -10.84 5.22
N ASN A 40 2.67 -11.25 6.13
CA ASN A 40 1.31 -11.68 5.78
C ASN A 40 0.57 -10.53 5.03
N PRO A 41 -0.17 -10.82 3.95
CA PRO A 41 -0.93 -9.81 3.20
C PRO A 41 -1.91 -8.97 4.02
N ILE A 42 -2.40 -9.51 5.15
CA ILE A 42 -3.28 -8.77 6.05
C ILE A 42 -2.62 -7.49 6.59
N VAL A 43 -1.29 -7.49 6.75
CA VAL A 43 -0.53 -6.34 7.28
C VAL A 43 -0.70 -5.12 6.36
N GLY A 44 -0.58 -5.32 5.05
CA GLY A 44 -0.75 -4.23 4.08
C GLY A 44 -2.21 -3.80 3.93
N LEU A 45 -3.15 -4.74 4.03
CA LEU A 45 -4.58 -4.43 4.01
C LEU A 45 -4.99 -3.60 5.24
N TYR A 46 -4.46 -3.94 6.43
CA TYR A 46 -4.66 -3.17 7.65
C TYR A 46 -3.99 -1.80 7.57
N THR A 47 -2.79 -1.69 7.00
CA THR A 47 -2.16 -0.38 6.73
C THR A 47 -3.07 0.48 5.85
N ALA A 48 -3.56 -0.06 4.73
CA ALA A 48 -4.43 0.68 3.81
C ALA A 48 -5.75 1.13 4.48
N PHE A 49 -6.33 0.29 5.33
CA PHE A 49 -7.51 0.67 6.13
C PHE A 49 -7.20 1.75 7.18
N ILE A 50 -6.26 1.50 8.09
CA ILE A 50 -5.99 2.37 9.25
C ILE A 50 -5.46 3.73 8.79
N LEU A 51 -4.45 3.73 7.92
CA LEU A 51 -3.86 4.96 7.41
C LEU A 51 -4.87 5.73 6.55
N GLY A 52 -5.60 5.04 5.68
CA GLY A 52 -6.65 5.65 4.85
C GLY A 52 -7.76 6.28 5.70
N LEU A 53 -8.20 5.60 6.75
CA LEU A 53 -9.22 6.11 7.67
C LEU A 53 -8.74 7.37 8.39
N ILE A 54 -7.56 7.32 9.02
CA ILE A 54 -7.01 8.46 9.78
C ILE A 54 -6.76 9.67 8.86
N THR A 55 -6.15 9.45 7.70
CA THR A 55 -5.87 10.54 6.75
C THR A 55 -7.14 11.09 6.10
N SER A 56 -8.20 10.27 5.89
CA SER A 56 -9.49 10.79 5.42
C SER A 56 -10.10 11.80 6.41
N LEU A 57 -9.94 11.56 7.72
CA LEU A 57 -10.49 12.41 8.78
C LEU A 57 -9.62 13.62 9.10
N PHE A 58 -8.30 13.46 9.12
CA PHE A 58 -7.37 14.49 9.62
C PHE A 58 -6.44 15.08 8.55
N GLY A 59 -6.38 14.47 7.35
CA GLY A 59 -5.47 14.84 6.26
C GLY A 59 -5.58 16.27 5.78
N GLY A 60 -4.53 16.76 5.12
CA GLY A 60 -4.40 18.11 4.61
C GLY A 60 -5.12 18.36 3.29
N LYS A 61 -5.49 17.30 2.56
CA LYS A 61 -6.13 17.37 1.24
C LYS A 61 -7.32 16.40 1.14
N PRO A 62 -8.57 16.89 0.98
CA PRO A 62 -9.75 16.03 0.73
C PRO A 62 -9.56 15.14 -0.51
N GLY A 63 -10.15 13.95 -0.54
CA GLY A 63 -10.08 13.03 -1.68
C GLY A 63 -8.70 12.40 -1.94
N MET A 64 -7.67 12.74 -1.18
CA MET A 64 -6.37 12.07 -1.24
C MET A 64 -6.48 10.68 -0.62
N ILE A 65 -5.85 9.69 -1.26
CA ILE A 65 -5.86 8.31 -0.83
C ILE A 65 -4.49 7.97 -0.25
N SER A 66 -4.48 7.43 0.97
CA SER A 66 -3.28 6.98 1.66
C SER A 66 -3.44 5.53 2.11
N GLY A 67 -2.34 4.78 2.11
CA GLY A 67 -2.35 3.36 2.40
C GLY A 67 -0.99 2.71 2.22
N ALA A 68 -0.99 1.40 1.95
CA ALA A 68 0.24 0.64 1.71
C ALA A 68 0.84 1.01 0.35
N THR A 69 2.14 1.34 0.33
CA THR A 69 2.85 1.80 -0.88
C THR A 69 4.13 1.03 -1.10
N GLY A 70 4.48 0.79 -2.36
CA GLY A 70 5.74 0.17 -2.73
C GLY A 70 6.98 0.92 -2.23
N SER A 71 6.93 2.26 -2.24
CA SER A 71 8.03 3.13 -1.80
C SER A 71 8.44 2.86 -0.35
N VAL A 72 7.46 2.77 0.56
CA VAL A 72 7.71 2.39 1.96
C VAL A 72 8.01 0.89 2.08
N ALA A 73 7.31 0.02 1.36
CA ALA A 73 7.53 -1.42 1.40
C ALA A 73 8.99 -1.81 1.08
N VAL A 74 9.61 -1.19 0.07
CA VAL A 74 11.01 -1.47 -0.28
C VAL A 74 11.99 -1.09 0.84
N VAL A 75 11.72 -0.01 1.58
CA VAL A 75 12.53 0.32 2.78
C VAL A 75 12.39 -0.78 3.83
N LEU A 76 11.18 -1.29 4.03
CA LEU A 76 10.90 -2.35 4.98
C LEU A 76 11.49 -3.71 4.57
N VAL A 77 11.76 -3.97 3.29
CA VAL A 77 12.49 -5.17 2.86
C VAL A 77 13.86 -5.22 3.54
N GLY A 78 14.58 -4.10 3.59
CA GLY A 78 15.87 -4.03 4.27
C GLY A 78 15.75 -4.36 5.76
N LEU A 79 14.78 -3.74 6.45
CA LEU A 79 14.50 -4.01 7.86
C LEU A 79 14.08 -5.48 8.09
N ALA A 80 13.27 -6.05 7.21
CA ALA A 80 12.81 -7.43 7.29
C ALA A 80 13.98 -8.41 7.17
N ILE A 81 14.91 -8.17 6.23
CA ILE A 81 16.12 -8.98 6.07
C ILE A 81 17.01 -8.88 7.31
N GLU A 82 17.28 -7.66 7.79
CA GLU A 82 18.17 -7.44 8.94
C GLU A 82 17.58 -8.01 10.24
N SER A 83 16.30 -7.74 10.51
CA SER A 83 15.59 -8.31 11.67
C SER A 83 15.50 -9.83 11.60
N SER A 84 15.26 -10.41 10.42
CA SER A 84 15.22 -11.86 10.25
C SER A 84 16.57 -12.50 10.56
N ALA A 85 17.68 -11.90 10.13
CA ALA A 85 19.02 -12.38 10.43
C ALA A 85 19.32 -12.30 11.94
N TYR A 86 18.99 -11.17 12.57
CA TYR A 86 19.14 -10.98 14.02
C TYR A 86 18.33 -12.01 14.81
N LEU A 87 17.06 -12.18 14.48
CA LEU A 87 16.15 -13.10 15.18
C LEU A 87 16.57 -14.57 15.02
N LYS A 88 17.02 -14.98 13.82
CA LYS A 88 17.57 -16.32 13.59
C LYS A 88 18.83 -16.57 14.43
N ALA A 89 19.71 -15.58 14.56
CA ALA A 89 20.90 -15.68 15.40
C ALA A 89 20.55 -15.87 16.89
N HIS A 90 19.37 -15.42 17.31
CA HIS A 90 18.84 -15.58 18.66
C HIS A 90 17.88 -16.78 18.80
N GLY A 91 17.87 -17.70 17.82
CA GLY A 91 17.14 -18.96 17.89
C GLY A 91 15.66 -18.90 17.47
N ALA A 92 15.17 -17.75 16.99
CA ALA A 92 13.81 -17.67 16.48
C ALA A 92 13.66 -18.46 15.17
N THR A 93 12.63 -19.30 15.09
CA THR A 93 12.34 -20.14 13.91
C THR A 93 10.84 -20.18 13.63
N GLY A 94 10.44 -20.53 12.41
CA GLY A 94 9.03 -20.68 12.05
C GLY A 94 8.19 -19.42 12.28
N ASP A 95 7.08 -19.58 12.98
CA ASP A 95 6.11 -18.51 13.25
C ASP A 95 6.67 -17.42 14.19
N ASP A 96 7.54 -17.79 15.14
CA ASP A 96 8.18 -16.83 16.05
C ASP A 96 9.05 -15.83 15.27
N LEU A 97 9.71 -16.31 14.21
CA LEU A 97 10.48 -15.44 13.33
C LEU A 97 9.58 -14.45 12.59
N ALA A 98 8.45 -14.91 12.06
CA ALA A 98 7.51 -14.06 11.32
C ALA A 98 6.88 -12.98 12.22
N LEU A 99 6.45 -13.36 13.42
CA LEU A 99 5.90 -12.44 14.43
C LEU A 99 6.96 -11.47 14.95
N GLY A 100 8.20 -11.94 15.13
CA GLY A 100 9.33 -11.09 15.49
C GLY A 100 9.60 -10.03 14.43
N VAL A 101 9.73 -10.40 13.15
CA VAL A 101 9.93 -9.45 12.03
C VAL A 101 8.78 -8.45 11.96
N LEU A 102 7.53 -8.91 12.13
CA LEU A 102 6.38 -8.02 12.18
C LEU A 102 6.47 -7.00 13.33
N SER A 103 6.98 -7.41 14.49
CA SER A 103 7.19 -6.49 15.63
C SER A 103 8.23 -5.41 15.31
N PHE A 104 9.29 -5.71 14.56
CA PHE A 104 10.24 -4.70 14.08
C PHE A 104 9.59 -3.73 13.07
N ILE A 105 8.79 -4.25 12.15
CA ILE A 105 8.06 -3.44 11.16
C ILE A 105 7.03 -2.53 11.84
N ALA A 106 6.29 -3.05 12.81
CA ALA A 106 5.34 -2.29 13.61
C ALA A 106 6.04 -1.17 14.41
N LEU A 107 7.19 -1.47 15.03
CA LEU A 107 8.03 -0.46 15.67
C LEU A 107 8.47 0.62 14.68
N SER A 108 8.85 0.24 13.45
CA SER A 108 9.20 1.22 12.42
C SER A 108 8.05 2.15 12.08
N ALA A 109 6.80 1.65 12.09
CA ALA A 109 5.60 2.45 11.88
C ALA A 109 5.39 3.48 13.01
N ILE A 110 5.57 3.06 14.26
CA ILE A 110 5.48 3.92 15.45
C ILE A 110 6.51 5.06 15.35
N LEU A 111 7.78 4.71 15.12
CA LEU A 111 8.86 5.68 15.05
C LEU A 111 8.70 6.62 13.85
N ALA A 112 8.35 6.10 12.68
CA ALA A 112 8.08 6.90 11.50
C ALA A 112 6.91 7.88 11.75
N GLY A 113 5.85 7.40 12.40
CA GLY A 113 4.70 8.20 12.78
C GLY A 113 5.06 9.36 13.71
N ILE A 114 5.88 9.10 14.73
CA ILE A 114 6.40 10.14 15.65
C ILE A 114 7.20 11.18 14.86
N ILE A 115 8.13 10.76 14.01
CA ILE A 115 8.96 11.67 13.19
C ILE A 115 8.08 12.54 12.29
N GLN A 116 7.09 11.95 11.63
CA GLN A 116 6.16 12.65 10.73
C GLN A 116 5.28 13.67 11.47
N MET A 117 4.75 13.30 12.65
CA MET A 117 4.01 14.23 13.51
C MET A 117 4.89 15.40 13.95
N LEU A 118 6.13 15.13 14.40
CA LEU A 118 7.10 16.18 14.74
C LEU A 118 7.35 17.12 13.55
N PHE A 119 7.52 16.56 12.35
CA PHE A 119 7.71 17.34 11.11
C PHE A 119 6.52 18.27 10.82
N GLY A 120 5.30 17.77 11.03
CA GLY A 120 4.07 18.54 10.88
C GLY A 120 3.91 19.64 11.93
N PHE A 121 4.13 19.34 13.21
CA PHE A 121 4.03 20.29 14.31
C PHE A 121 5.08 21.41 14.23
N LEU A 122 6.30 21.08 13.81
CA LEU A 122 7.38 22.05 13.58
C LEU A 122 7.20 22.85 12.27
N LYS A 123 6.13 22.59 11.52
CA LYS A 123 5.78 23.27 10.26
C LYS A 123 6.85 23.10 9.17
N PHE A 124 7.49 21.94 9.12
CA PHE A 124 8.55 21.62 8.17
C PHE A 124 8.02 21.14 6.81
N GLY A 125 6.71 21.01 6.61
CA GLY A 125 6.12 20.60 5.33
C GLY A 125 6.48 21.51 4.15
N LYS A 126 6.91 22.76 4.38
CA LYS A 126 7.42 23.66 3.33
C LYS A 126 8.77 23.23 2.75
N PHE A 127 9.58 22.49 3.52
CA PHE A 127 10.95 22.13 3.14
C PHE A 127 11.03 20.98 2.15
N ILE A 128 9.90 20.33 1.83
CA ILE A 128 9.85 19.33 0.75
C ILE A 128 10.36 19.88 -0.59
N ARG A 129 10.18 21.19 -0.81
CA ARG A 129 10.66 21.88 -2.02
C ARG A 129 12.18 21.91 -2.15
N LEU A 130 12.91 21.56 -1.09
CA LEU A 130 14.37 21.48 -1.09
C LEU A 130 14.89 20.12 -1.53
N VAL A 131 14.03 19.09 -1.67
CA VAL A 131 14.45 17.77 -2.12
C VAL A 131 14.81 17.84 -3.61
N PRO A 132 16.07 17.54 -4.00
CA PRO A 132 16.48 17.61 -5.39
C PRO A 132 15.74 16.59 -6.24
N LEU A 133 15.27 17.00 -7.42
CA LEU A 133 14.67 16.09 -8.41
C LEU A 133 15.55 14.88 -8.75
N PRO A 134 16.89 15.00 -8.90
CA PRO A 134 17.75 13.83 -9.13
C PRO A 134 17.65 12.77 -8.03
N ALA A 135 17.44 13.16 -6.77
CA ALA A 135 17.28 12.21 -5.67
C ALA A 135 15.94 11.47 -5.74
N ILE A 136 14.87 12.18 -6.11
CA ILE A 136 13.54 11.59 -6.32
C ILE A 136 13.60 10.59 -7.48
N TYR A 137 14.15 10.98 -8.64
CA TYR A 137 14.27 10.08 -9.79
C TYR A 137 15.16 8.87 -9.49
N GLY A 138 16.27 9.06 -8.78
CA GLY A 138 17.12 7.96 -8.33
C GLY A 138 16.38 6.99 -7.42
N PHE A 139 15.62 7.50 -6.45
CA PHE A 139 14.81 6.69 -5.55
C PHE A 139 13.72 5.91 -6.29
N VAL A 140 12.94 6.57 -7.15
CA VAL A 140 11.83 5.97 -7.92
C VAL A 140 12.35 4.89 -8.88
N ASN A 141 13.46 5.13 -9.58
CA ASN A 141 14.09 4.13 -10.44
C ASN A 141 14.62 2.93 -9.63
N GLY A 142 15.27 3.19 -8.49
CA GLY A 142 15.74 2.14 -7.59
C GLY A 142 14.58 1.28 -7.05
N LEU A 143 13.49 1.93 -6.64
CA LEU A 143 12.24 1.29 -6.22
C LEU A 143 11.69 0.37 -7.31
N ALA A 144 11.60 0.85 -8.57
CA ALA A 144 11.10 0.07 -9.68
C ALA A 144 11.93 -1.22 -9.90
N ILE A 145 13.26 -1.10 -9.85
CA ILE A 145 14.18 -2.24 -9.99
C ILE A 145 13.99 -3.25 -8.84
N VAL A 146 13.90 -2.78 -7.59
CA VAL A 146 13.71 -3.68 -6.43
C VAL A 146 12.38 -4.40 -6.51
N ILE A 147 11.30 -3.72 -6.92
CA ILE A 147 9.99 -4.36 -7.13
C ILE A 147 10.10 -5.48 -8.16
N ALA A 148 10.71 -5.21 -9.32
CA ALA A 148 10.87 -6.22 -10.38
C ALA A 148 11.74 -7.39 -9.91
N MET A 149 12.88 -7.10 -9.26
CA MET A 149 13.77 -8.12 -8.69
C MET A 149 13.06 -9.01 -7.67
N ALA A 150 12.23 -8.42 -6.81
CA ALA A 150 11.47 -9.15 -5.78
C ALA A 150 10.44 -10.12 -6.36
N GLN A 151 10.05 -9.97 -7.63
CA GLN A 151 9.09 -10.88 -8.28
C GLN A 151 9.72 -12.20 -8.72
N PHE A 152 11.01 -12.21 -9.08
CA PHE A 152 11.66 -13.39 -9.66
C PHE A 152 11.66 -14.61 -8.73
N LYS A 153 11.63 -14.40 -7.40
CA LYS A 153 11.55 -15.48 -6.41
C LYS A 153 10.32 -16.37 -6.58
N PHE A 154 9.22 -15.82 -7.11
CA PHE A 154 7.97 -16.56 -7.30
C PHE A 154 7.99 -17.50 -8.51
N PHE A 155 8.98 -17.39 -9.41
CA PHE A 155 9.13 -18.32 -10.54
C PHE A 155 9.89 -19.60 -10.18
N ALA A 156 10.56 -19.62 -9.03
CA ALA A 156 11.40 -20.74 -8.63
C ALA A 156 10.55 -22.00 -8.36
N GLY A 157 10.78 -23.06 -9.13
CA GLY A 157 10.06 -24.32 -9.00
C GLY A 157 8.66 -24.33 -9.62
N GLU A 158 8.28 -23.29 -10.36
CA GLU A 158 6.99 -23.19 -11.03
C GLU A 158 7.04 -23.67 -12.49
N GLY A 159 5.91 -24.20 -12.97
CA GLY A 159 5.72 -24.64 -14.35
C GLY A 159 5.46 -23.53 -15.36
N TRP A 160 5.22 -23.89 -16.62
CA TRP A 160 4.92 -22.95 -17.70
C TRP A 160 3.62 -22.14 -17.46
N GLN A 161 2.70 -22.69 -16.65
CA GLN A 161 1.45 -22.06 -16.24
C GLN A 161 1.71 -20.72 -15.55
N MET A 162 2.71 -20.64 -14.67
CA MET A 162 3.10 -19.41 -13.99
C MET A 162 3.49 -18.32 -14.99
N TYR A 163 4.34 -18.65 -15.96
CA TYR A 163 4.76 -17.71 -17.01
C TYR A 163 3.56 -17.26 -17.86
N ALA A 164 2.67 -18.18 -18.23
CA ALA A 164 1.48 -17.86 -19.00
C ALA A 164 0.53 -16.91 -18.24
N ILE A 165 0.29 -17.17 -16.96
CA ILE A 165 -0.55 -16.31 -16.09
C ILE A 165 0.08 -14.92 -15.95
N VAL A 166 1.39 -14.84 -15.69
CA VAL A 166 2.10 -13.56 -15.57
C VAL A 166 1.98 -12.75 -16.86
N ILE A 167 2.29 -13.35 -18.01
CA ILE A 167 2.21 -12.66 -19.31
C ILE A 167 0.77 -12.24 -19.61
N ALA A 168 -0.22 -13.08 -19.30
CA ALA A 168 -1.63 -12.74 -19.47
C ALA A 168 -2.05 -11.58 -18.56
N ALA A 169 -1.60 -11.56 -17.30
CA ALA A 169 -1.88 -10.45 -16.38
C ALA A 169 -1.26 -9.14 -16.88
N MET A 170 -0.01 -9.17 -17.34
CA MET A 170 0.66 -8.02 -17.96
C MET A 170 -0.07 -7.54 -19.22
N ALA A 171 -0.52 -8.47 -20.07
CA ALA A 171 -1.28 -8.14 -21.27
C ALA A 171 -2.62 -7.47 -20.94
N ILE A 172 -3.38 -7.98 -19.97
CA ILE A 172 -4.63 -7.34 -19.52
C ILE A 172 -4.34 -5.94 -18.99
N MET A 173 -3.33 -5.78 -18.13
CA MET A 173 -2.92 -4.49 -17.57
C MET A 173 -2.51 -3.48 -18.65
N TYR A 174 -1.89 -3.92 -19.74
CA TYR A 174 -1.43 -3.04 -20.82
C TYR A 174 -2.52 -2.69 -21.85
N PHE A 175 -3.31 -3.69 -22.27
CA PHE A 175 -4.28 -3.51 -23.37
C PHE A 175 -5.65 -3.07 -22.90
N LEU A 176 -6.13 -3.53 -21.74
CA LEU A 176 -7.48 -3.22 -21.29
C LEU A 176 -7.74 -1.72 -21.06
N PRO A 177 -6.82 -0.94 -20.44
CA PRO A 177 -7.00 0.50 -20.29
C PRO A 177 -7.13 1.27 -21.62
N LYS A 178 -6.65 0.68 -22.73
CA LYS A 178 -6.77 1.27 -24.08
C LYS A 178 -8.16 1.07 -24.67
N ILE A 179 -8.91 0.08 -24.20
CA ILE A 179 -10.28 -0.24 -24.66
C ILE A 179 -11.30 0.42 -23.73
N THR A 180 -11.12 0.30 -22.41
CA THR A 180 -12.02 0.86 -21.41
C THR A 180 -11.26 1.44 -20.22
N LYS A 181 -11.72 2.57 -19.72
CA LYS A 181 -11.21 3.23 -18.50
C LYS A 181 -12.18 3.12 -17.33
N ALA A 182 -13.31 2.43 -17.52
CA ALA A 182 -14.38 2.37 -16.52
C ALA A 182 -14.05 1.45 -15.34
N ILE A 183 -13.24 0.41 -15.56
CA ILE A 183 -12.90 -0.59 -14.56
C ILE A 183 -11.36 -0.67 -14.44
N PRO A 184 -10.79 -0.68 -13.22
CA PRO A 184 -9.35 -0.84 -13.03
C PRO A 184 -8.83 -2.15 -13.67
N ALA A 185 -7.78 -2.05 -14.49
CA ALA A 185 -7.28 -3.22 -15.21
C ALA A 185 -6.70 -4.30 -14.28
N GLY A 186 -6.13 -3.91 -13.14
CA GLY A 186 -5.64 -4.85 -12.12
C GLY A 186 -6.76 -5.70 -11.55
N LEU A 187 -7.95 -5.11 -11.29
CA LEU A 187 -9.12 -5.86 -10.85
C LEU A 187 -9.56 -6.88 -11.90
N VAL A 188 -9.61 -6.47 -13.17
CA VAL A 188 -10.00 -7.38 -14.26
C VAL A 188 -9.00 -8.52 -14.41
N ALA A 189 -7.70 -8.23 -14.31
CA ALA A 189 -6.66 -9.26 -14.32
C ALA A 189 -6.88 -10.28 -13.19
N ILE A 190 -7.13 -9.81 -11.96
CA ILE A 190 -7.44 -10.68 -10.82
C ILE A 190 -8.66 -11.54 -11.08
N VAL A 191 -9.81 -10.92 -11.38
CA VAL A 191 -11.07 -11.66 -11.49
C VAL A 191 -11.02 -12.66 -12.64
N VAL A 192 -10.59 -12.22 -13.82
CA VAL A 192 -10.59 -13.07 -15.03
C VAL A 192 -9.59 -14.22 -14.89
N LEU A 193 -8.36 -13.95 -14.47
CA LEU A 193 -7.34 -15.00 -14.38
C LEU A 193 -7.57 -15.93 -13.20
N THR A 194 -8.12 -15.44 -12.08
CA THR A 194 -8.52 -16.31 -10.96
C THR A 194 -9.62 -17.27 -11.39
N LEU A 195 -10.68 -16.77 -12.07
CA LEU A 195 -11.74 -17.65 -12.58
C LEU A 195 -11.20 -18.65 -13.61
N LEU A 196 -10.32 -18.23 -14.50
CA LEU A 196 -9.71 -19.10 -15.50
C LEU A 196 -8.89 -20.21 -14.83
N VAL A 197 -8.02 -19.88 -13.89
CA VAL A 197 -7.23 -20.86 -13.13
C VAL A 197 -8.14 -21.81 -12.34
N TYR A 198 -9.16 -21.28 -11.68
CA TYR A 198 -10.10 -22.07 -10.89
C TYR A 198 -10.90 -23.07 -11.73
N PHE A 199 -11.46 -22.65 -12.87
CA PHE A 199 -12.28 -23.54 -13.71
C PHE A 199 -11.43 -24.51 -14.54
N LEU A 200 -10.25 -24.09 -15.01
CA LEU A 200 -9.35 -24.97 -15.76
C LEU A 200 -8.48 -25.84 -14.86
N GLN A 201 -8.59 -25.69 -13.54
CA GLN A 201 -7.81 -26.44 -12.53
C GLN A 201 -6.31 -26.39 -12.83
N LEU A 202 -5.80 -25.20 -13.18
CA LEU A 202 -4.39 -25.03 -13.50
C LEU A 202 -3.55 -25.17 -12.23
N GLU A 203 -2.52 -26.02 -12.28
CA GLU A 203 -1.55 -26.16 -11.21
C GLU A 203 -0.71 -24.89 -11.08
N THR A 204 -0.98 -24.09 -10.06
CA THR A 204 -0.24 -22.88 -9.69
C THR A 204 -0.44 -22.62 -8.20
N LYS A 205 0.52 -21.92 -7.58
CA LYS A 205 0.37 -21.44 -6.21
C LYS A 205 -0.60 -20.25 -6.16
N ASN A 206 -1.43 -20.24 -5.13
CA ASN A 206 -2.36 -19.16 -4.79
C ASN A 206 -1.93 -18.45 -3.51
N ILE A 207 -2.55 -17.31 -3.22
CA ILE A 207 -2.29 -16.54 -1.99
C ILE A 207 -2.44 -17.43 -0.74
N GLY A 208 -3.47 -18.28 -0.70
CA GLY A 208 -3.75 -19.17 0.42
C GLY A 208 -2.61 -20.15 0.75
N ASP A 209 -1.79 -20.51 -0.24
CA ASP A 209 -0.66 -21.42 -0.06
C ASP A 209 0.53 -20.74 0.64
N LEU A 210 0.65 -19.41 0.50
CA LEU A 210 1.70 -18.61 1.14
C LEU A 210 1.26 -18.00 2.46
N ALA A 211 -0.02 -17.66 2.58
CA ALA A 211 -0.59 -17.03 3.76
C ALA A 211 -2.05 -17.45 3.90
N ASN A 212 -2.35 -18.19 4.96
CA ASN A 212 -3.73 -18.52 5.30
C ASN A 212 -4.44 -17.25 5.79
N LEU A 213 -5.19 -16.60 4.90
CA LEU A 213 -5.98 -15.42 5.25
C LEU A 213 -7.27 -15.79 6.00
N SER A 214 -7.73 -17.05 5.93
CA SER A 214 -8.99 -17.49 6.55
C SER A 214 -9.01 -17.23 8.06
N GLN A 215 -7.84 -17.28 8.71
CA GLN A 215 -7.72 -16.97 10.14
C GLN A 215 -8.11 -15.52 10.47
N TYR A 216 -8.02 -14.60 9.51
CA TYR A 216 -8.37 -13.19 9.66
C TYR A 216 -9.78 -12.86 9.15
N LYS A 217 -10.56 -13.88 8.74
CA LYS A 217 -11.91 -13.68 8.23
C LYS A 217 -12.79 -13.02 9.28
N GLY A 218 -13.37 -11.87 8.91
CA GLY A 218 -14.21 -11.06 9.80
C GLY A 218 -13.46 -10.43 10.99
N GLN A 219 -12.13 -10.55 11.05
CA GLN A 219 -11.34 -9.91 12.10
C GLN A 219 -11.02 -8.47 11.71
N LEU A 220 -11.22 -7.56 12.65
CA LEU A 220 -10.71 -6.20 12.57
C LEU A 220 -9.28 -6.17 13.12
N PRO A 221 -8.46 -5.16 12.74
CA PRO A 221 -7.16 -4.95 13.36
C PRO A 221 -7.29 -4.91 14.87
N GLN A 222 -6.51 -5.74 15.56
CA GLN A 222 -6.49 -5.79 17.01
C GLN A 222 -5.35 -4.94 17.55
N PHE A 223 -5.61 -4.26 18.66
CA PHE A 223 -4.57 -3.51 19.35
C PHE A 223 -3.51 -4.47 19.89
N SER A 224 -2.26 -4.22 19.55
CA SER A 224 -1.08 -4.96 19.99
C SER A 224 0.06 -3.99 20.24
N ILE A 225 0.78 -4.20 21.34
CA ILE A 225 2.00 -3.45 21.66
C ILE A 225 3.17 -4.32 21.18
N PRO A 226 4.00 -3.85 20.23
CA PRO A 226 5.16 -4.60 19.79
C PRO A 226 6.13 -4.84 20.95
N ASP A 227 6.54 -6.09 21.20
CA ASP A 227 7.50 -6.43 22.26
C ASP A 227 8.85 -5.72 22.07
N THR A 228 9.16 -5.38 20.83
CA THR A 228 10.34 -4.60 20.42
C THR A 228 10.32 -3.15 20.91
N LEU A 229 9.17 -2.61 21.35
CA LEU A 229 8.98 -1.18 21.65
C LEU A 229 9.94 -0.65 22.72
N PHE A 230 10.28 -1.48 23.71
CA PHE A 230 11.17 -1.11 24.81
C PHE A 230 12.57 -1.73 24.69
N SER A 231 12.87 -2.41 23.59
CA SER A 231 14.20 -2.97 23.33
C SER A 231 15.12 -1.91 22.73
N LEU A 232 16.21 -1.58 23.43
CA LEU A 232 17.20 -0.63 22.95
C LEU A 232 17.88 -1.10 21.66
N GLU A 233 18.09 -2.41 21.54
CA GLU A 233 18.68 -3.02 20.35
C GLU A 233 17.72 -2.92 19.17
N ALA A 234 16.44 -3.28 19.38
CA ALA A 234 15.44 -3.16 18.34
C ALA A 234 15.25 -1.70 17.90
N LEU A 235 15.27 -0.76 18.84
CA LEU A 235 15.19 0.67 18.56
C LEU A 235 16.37 1.13 17.69
N LYS A 236 17.60 0.78 18.05
CA LYS A 236 18.81 1.15 17.28
C LYS A 236 18.80 0.57 15.87
N MET A 237 18.37 -0.67 15.71
CA MET A 237 18.28 -1.33 14.41
C MET A 237 17.15 -0.74 13.55
N THR A 238 16.00 -0.42 14.15
CA THR A 238 14.80 0.05 13.43
C THR A 238 14.88 1.53 13.07
N LEU A 239 15.56 2.34 13.88
CA LEU A 239 15.56 3.80 13.75
C LEU A 239 16.01 4.30 12.35
N PRO A 240 17.09 3.79 11.73
CA PRO A 240 17.48 4.24 10.39
C PRO A 240 16.39 3.99 9.34
N TYR A 241 15.76 2.82 9.37
CA TYR A 241 14.66 2.48 8.45
C TYR A 241 13.42 3.31 8.72
N ALA A 242 13.09 3.58 9.99
CA ALA A 242 11.98 4.44 10.37
C ALA A 242 12.18 5.89 9.90
N VAL A 243 13.41 6.41 9.97
CA VAL A 243 13.74 7.74 9.43
C VAL A 243 13.55 7.77 7.92
N ILE A 244 14.06 6.77 7.20
CA ILE A 244 13.89 6.70 5.74
C ILE A 244 12.41 6.58 5.37
N ALA A 245 11.67 5.67 6.01
CA ALA A 245 10.24 5.49 5.80
C ALA A 245 9.45 6.77 6.10
N ALA A 246 9.81 7.49 7.17
CA ALA A 246 9.21 8.78 7.51
C ALA A 246 9.42 9.80 6.39
N LEU A 247 10.67 9.97 5.94
CA LEU A 247 11.04 10.93 4.91
C LEU A 247 10.40 10.60 3.56
N VAL A 248 10.47 9.34 3.12
CA VAL A 248 9.82 8.86 1.89
C VAL A 248 8.32 9.10 1.97
N GLY A 249 7.69 8.77 3.10
CA GLY A 249 6.26 8.99 3.29
C GLY A 249 5.87 10.47 3.23
N LEU A 250 6.68 11.35 3.84
CA LEU A 250 6.47 12.80 3.76
C LEU A 250 6.63 13.31 2.31
N ILE A 251 7.64 12.81 1.58
CA ILE A 251 7.90 13.20 0.20
C ILE A 251 6.71 12.83 -0.68
N GLU A 252 6.29 11.57 -0.65
CA GLU A 252 5.17 11.06 -1.44
C GLU A 252 3.86 11.78 -1.10
N SER A 253 3.55 11.94 0.19
CA SER A 253 2.33 12.65 0.61
C SER A 253 2.31 14.11 0.17
N LEU A 254 3.43 14.82 0.25
CA LEU A 254 3.49 16.23 -0.15
C LEU A 254 3.55 16.42 -1.67
N LEU A 255 4.17 15.50 -2.42
CA LEU A 255 4.13 15.47 -3.88
C LEU A 255 2.70 15.15 -4.37
N THR A 256 2.07 14.14 -3.79
CA THR A 256 0.66 13.82 -4.08
C THR A 256 -0.21 15.04 -3.82
N LEU A 257 0.00 15.74 -2.70
CA LEU A 257 -0.74 16.96 -2.37
C LEU A 257 -0.56 18.03 -3.43
N ALA A 258 0.67 18.27 -3.90
CA ALA A 258 0.95 19.24 -4.94
C ALA A 258 0.26 18.89 -6.27
N VAL A 259 0.27 17.62 -6.67
CA VAL A 259 -0.42 17.13 -7.88
C VAL A 259 -1.93 17.34 -7.76
N LEU A 260 -2.54 17.00 -6.61
CA LEU A 260 -3.97 17.20 -6.40
C LEU A 260 -4.34 18.69 -6.28
N ASP A 261 -3.45 19.52 -5.77
CA ASP A 261 -3.62 20.98 -5.76
C ASP A 261 -3.71 21.54 -7.18
N GLU A 262 -2.87 21.06 -8.09
CA GLU A 262 -2.89 21.43 -9.51
C GLU A 262 -4.19 20.95 -10.20
N ILE A 263 -4.60 19.69 -9.98
CA ILE A 263 -5.81 19.13 -10.59
C ILE A 263 -7.08 19.84 -10.10
N SER A 264 -7.16 20.14 -8.81
CA SER A 264 -8.37 20.68 -8.17
C SER A 264 -8.47 22.20 -8.18
N GLY A 265 -7.36 22.91 -8.44
CA GLY A 265 -7.27 24.36 -8.30
C GLY A 265 -7.40 24.88 -6.85
N THR A 266 -7.40 24.00 -5.85
CA THR A 266 -7.50 24.36 -4.43
C THR A 266 -6.25 23.93 -3.69
N ARG A 267 -5.79 24.73 -2.72
CA ARG A 267 -4.55 24.43 -1.99
C ARG A 267 -4.80 23.59 -0.74
N GLY A 268 -4.09 22.48 -0.60
CA GLY A 268 -4.06 21.65 0.60
C GLY A 268 -3.11 22.17 1.67
N SER A 269 -3.19 21.58 2.87
CA SER A 269 -2.32 21.91 3.99
C SER A 269 -1.26 20.84 4.23
N GLY A 270 -0.03 21.07 3.73
CA GLY A 270 1.08 20.12 3.89
C GLY A 270 1.38 19.76 5.35
N ASN A 271 1.38 20.72 6.28
CA ASN A 271 1.65 20.41 7.69
C ASN A 271 0.55 19.55 8.33
N LYS A 272 -0.73 19.78 7.98
CA LYS A 272 -1.83 18.92 8.43
C LYS A 272 -1.69 17.51 7.86
N GLU A 273 -1.28 17.42 6.60
CA GLU A 273 -0.99 16.13 5.96
C GLU A 273 0.13 15.38 6.70
N CYS A 274 1.24 16.05 7.04
CA CYS A 274 2.33 15.43 7.81
C CYS A 274 1.86 14.90 9.18
N VAL A 275 1.04 15.67 9.91
CA VAL A 275 0.50 15.23 11.21
C VAL A 275 -0.46 14.05 11.03
N ALA A 276 -1.36 14.09 10.05
CA ALA A 276 -2.33 13.03 9.81
C ALA A 276 -1.65 11.72 9.34
N LEU A 277 -0.68 11.83 8.43
CA LEU A 277 0.18 10.73 8.01
C LEU A 277 0.91 10.12 9.21
N GLY A 278 1.51 10.98 10.04
CA GLY A 278 2.23 10.54 11.22
C GLY A 278 1.35 9.86 12.26
N LEU A 279 0.16 10.40 12.52
CA LEU A 279 -0.84 9.78 13.37
C LEU A 279 -1.27 8.42 12.81
N GLY A 280 -1.49 8.35 11.49
CA GLY A 280 -1.88 7.12 10.80
C GLY A 280 -0.84 6.02 10.93
N ASN A 281 0.43 6.33 10.67
CA ASN A 281 1.53 5.38 10.80
C ASN A 281 1.80 4.98 12.26
N PHE A 282 1.69 5.94 13.19
CA PHE A 282 1.77 5.65 14.62
C PHE A 282 0.70 4.64 15.03
N THR A 283 -0.55 4.86 14.62
CA THR A 283 -1.64 3.92 14.88
C THR A 283 -1.40 2.58 14.17
N CYS A 284 -0.93 2.55 12.92
CA CYS A 284 -0.63 1.29 12.22
C CYS A 284 0.28 0.37 13.06
N GLY A 285 1.33 0.92 13.66
CA GLY A 285 2.25 0.13 14.49
C GLY A 285 1.61 -0.50 15.72
N PHE A 286 0.62 0.14 16.35
CA PHE A 286 -0.13 -0.45 17.48
C PHE A 286 -1.22 -1.44 17.06
N PHE A 287 -1.39 -1.69 15.76
CA PHE A 287 -2.40 -2.60 15.22
C PHE A 287 -1.77 -3.67 14.31
N GLY A 288 -0.46 -3.90 14.43
CA GLY A 288 0.27 -4.91 13.65
C GLY A 288 0.32 -4.61 12.15
N ALA A 289 0.18 -3.34 11.78
CA ALA A 289 0.25 -2.88 10.40
C ALA A 289 1.62 -2.22 10.12
N MET A 290 2.01 -2.18 8.84
CA MET A 290 3.25 -1.55 8.40
C MET A 290 3.06 -0.04 8.14
N PRO A 291 4.13 0.78 8.12
CA PRO A 291 3.98 2.17 7.69
C PRO A 291 3.57 2.28 6.21
N GLY A 292 2.89 3.35 5.87
CA GLY A 292 2.47 3.70 4.52
C GLY A 292 2.54 5.20 4.25
N CYS A 293 2.04 5.62 3.09
CA CYS A 293 1.94 7.02 2.70
C CYS A 293 0.83 7.27 1.67
N ALA A 294 0.76 8.49 1.12
CA ALA A 294 -0.17 8.78 0.05
C ALA A 294 0.18 8.02 -1.23
N MET A 295 -0.84 7.62 -1.99
CA MET A 295 -0.70 6.94 -3.27
C MET A 295 -1.06 7.92 -4.39
N ILE A 296 -0.06 8.37 -5.15
CA ILE A 296 -0.25 9.30 -6.28
C ILE A 296 -1.27 8.72 -7.28
N GLY A 297 -1.04 7.49 -7.75
CA GLY A 297 -1.91 6.85 -8.76
C GLY A 297 -3.36 6.70 -8.29
N GLN A 298 -3.56 6.18 -7.08
CA GLN A 298 -4.91 6.00 -6.52
C GLN A 298 -5.60 7.33 -6.22
N SER A 299 -4.85 8.35 -5.80
CA SER A 299 -5.39 9.70 -5.61
C SER A 299 -5.81 10.34 -6.94
N ILE A 300 -5.04 10.15 -8.02
CA ILE A 300 -5.42 10.62 -9.36
C ILE A 300 -6.66 9.87 -9.86
N ILE A 301 -6.74 8.55 -9.70
CA ILE A 301 -7.92 7.76 -10.08
C ILE A 301 -9.14 8.27 -9.30
N ASN A 302 -9.00 8.52 -8.00
CA ASN A 302 -10.07 9.04 -7.17
C ASN A 302 -10.57 10.41 -7.66
N TYR A 303 -9.65 11.35 -7.88
CA TYR A 303 -9.98 12.69 -8.35
C TYR A 303 -10.61 12.68 -9.74
N THR A 304 -10.07 11.90 -10.66
CA THR A 304 -10.59 11.79 -12.03
C THR A 304 -11.92 11.02 -12.11
N SER A 305 -12.22 10.19 -11.11
CA SER A 305 -13.51 9.52 -10.93
C SER A 305 -14.55 10.39 -10.18
N GLY A 306 -14.17 11.61 -9.78
CA GLY A 306 -15.06 12.60 -9.17
C GLY A 306 -15.10 12.58 -7.63
N GLY A 307 -14.22 11.82 -6.98
CA GLY A 307 -14.08 11.75 -5.52
C GLY A 307 -13.23 12.89 -4.95
N LEU A 308 -13.78 14.10 -4.88
CA LEU A 308 -13.04 15.28 -4.41
C LEU A 308 -13.14 15.51 -2.90
N GLY A 309 -14.09 14.87 -2.21
CA GLY A 309 -14.31 15.06 -0.77
C GLY A 309 -13.60 14.05 0.12
N ARG A 310 -13.59 14.33 1.43
CA ARG A 310 -13.08 13.39 2.46
C ARG A 310 -13.91 12.12 2.55
N LEU A 311 -15.20 12.20 2.21
CA LEU A 311 -16.06 11.02 2.18
C LEU A 311 -15.53 10.00 1.18
N SER A 312 -14.92 10.43 0.07
CA SER A 312 -14.34 9.53 -0.91
C SER A 312 -13.20 8.67 -0.34
N SER A 313 -12.24 9.30 0.35
CA SER A 313 -11.13 8.55 0.96
C SER A 313 -11.58 7.74 2.18
N PHE A 314 -12.57 8.23 2.93
CA PHE A 314 -13.22 7.46 3.99
C PHE A 314 -13.91 6.20 3.44
N THR A 315 -14.70 6.34 2.38
CA THR A 315 -15.35 5.22 1.70
C THR A 315 -14.33 4.26 1.10
N ALA A 316 -13.19 4.74 0.59
CA ALA A 316 -12.12 3.86 0.14
C ALA A 316 -11.56 2.99 1.27
N ALA A 317 -11.25 3.59 2.43
CA ALA A 317 -10.73 2.86 3.59
C ALA A 317 -11.74 1.86 4.15
N VAL A 318 -12.97 2.31 4.43
CA VAL A 318 -14.03 1.45 5.00
C VAL A 318 -14.47 0.40 3.99
N GLY A 319 -14.63 0.77 2.73
CA GLY A 319 -14.97 -0.14 1.64
C GLY A 319 -13.92 -1.23 1.47
N LEU A 320 -12.64 -0.89 1.55
CA LEU A 320 -11.55 -1.87 1.55
C LEU A 320 -11.70 -2.85 2.71
N MET A 321 -11.91 -2.36 3.94
CA MET A 321 -12.04 -3.23 5.11
C MET A 321 -13.25 -4.16 5.02
N ILE A 322 -14.38 -3.66 4.52
CA ILE A 322 -15.57 -4.47 4.24
C ILE A 322 -15.24 -5.55 3.21
N LEU A 323 -14.62 -5.18 2.09
CA LEU A 323 -14.23 -6.15 1.06
C LEU A 323 -13.30 -7.22 1.64
N VAL A 324 -12.31 -6.83 2.44
CA VAL A 324 -11.39 -7.79 3.08
C VAL A 324 -12.13 -8.72 4.03
N ALA A 325 -13.05 -8.21 4.84
CA ALA A 325 -13.81 -9.01 5.80
C ALA A 325 -14.76 -10.03 5.14
N PHE A 326 -15.32 -9.72 3.97
CA PHE A 326 -16.26 -10.59 3.26
C PHE A 326 -15.60 -11.48 2.19
N LEU A 327 -14.55 -11.00 1.51
CA LEU A 327 -13.90 -11.71 0.41
C LEU A 327 -12.65 -12.49 0.84
N THR A 328 -12.35 -12.62 2.14
CA THR A 328 -11.13 -13.31 2.62
C THR A 328 -10.92 -14.70 2.00
N ASP A 329 -11.99 -15.49 1.86
CA ASP A 329 -11.95 -16.83 1.25
C ASP A 329 -11.66 -16.73 -0.26
N THR A 330 -12.27 -15.76 -0.94
CA THR A 330 -12.06 -15.52 -2.37
C THR A 330 -10.66 -14.99 -2.66
N LEU A 331 -10.12 -14.12 -1.80
CA LEU A 331 -8.78 -13.56 -1.95
C LEU A 331 -7.71 -14.66 -1.91
N GLN A 332 -7.91 -15.71 -1.12
CA GLN A 332 -6.95 -16.83 -1.04
C GLN A 332 -6.83 -17.63 -2.34
N LEU A 333 -7.85 -17.61 -3.20
CA LEU A 333 -7.86 -18.29 -4.49
C LEU A 333 -7.08 -17.56 -5.57
N ILE A 334 -6.66 -16.32 -5.33
CA ILE A 334 -5.97 -15.52 -6.33
C ILE A 334 -4.61 -16.18 -6.64
N PRO A 335 -4.32 -16.49 -7.92
CA PRO A 335 -3.03 -17.06 -8.30
C PRO A 335 -1.92 -16.03 -8.11
N ILE A 336 -0.79 -16.46 -7.56
CA ILE A 336 0.36 -15.57 -7.31
C ILE A 336 0.91 -14.98 -8.61
N GLY A 337 0.85 -15.74 -9.71
CA GLY A 337 1.23 -15.25 -11.04
C GLY A 337 0.49 -13.98 -11.46
N VAL A 338 -0.76 -13.80 -11.03
CA VAL A 338 -1.52 -12.58 -11.33
C VAL A 338 -0.92 -11.37 -10.61
N LEU A 339 -0.64 -11.51 -9.30
CA LEU A 339 -0.02 -10.45 -8.51
C LEU A 339 1.38 -10.10 -9.03
N VAL A 340 2.16 -11.12 -9.41
CA VAL A 340 3.47 -10.96 -10.01
C VAL A 340 3.40 -10.15 -11.31
N GLY A 341 2.46 -10.49 -12.21
CA GLY A 341 2.25 -9.73 -13.44
C GLY A 341 1.80 -8.29 -13.20
N ILE A 342 0.93 -8.05 -12.21
CA ILE A 342 0.55 -6.70 -11.78
C ILE A 342 1.78 -5.95 -11.28
N MET A 343 2.63 -6.57 -10.45
CA MET A 343 3.82 -5.91 -9.90
C MET A 343 4.89 -5.60 -10.95
N PHE A 344 5.05 -6.44 -11.98
CA PHE A 344 5.87 -6.06 -13.12
C PHE A 344 5.33 -4.83 -13.84
N MET A 345 4.02 -4.73 -14.03
CA MET A 345 3.41 -3.55 -14.64
C MET A 345 3.52 -2.31 -13.76
N VAL A 346 3.41 -2.46 -12.43
CA VAL A 346 3.68 -1.37 -11.48
C VAL A 346 5.13 -0.91 -11.59
N SER A 347 6.10 -1.84 -11.62
CA SER A 347 7.51 -1.51 -11.82
C SER A 347 7.75 -0.77 -13.13
N ILE A 348 7.19 -1.25 -14.25
CA ILE A 348 7.30 -0.60 -15.57
C ILE A 348 6.69 0.81 -15.55
N GLY A 349 5.52 0.99 -14.92
CA GLY A 349 4.87 2.30 -14.82
C GLY A 349 5.49 3.25 -13.79
N THR A 350 6.44 2.77 -13.00
CA THR A 350 7.22 3.59 -12.06
C THR A 350 8.39 4.29 -12.78
N PHE A 351 8.85 3.75 -13.91
CA PHE A 351 9.80 4.40 -14.82
C PHE A 351 9.12 5.46 -15.70
#